data_AF-A0AAD5LQJ4-F1
#
_entry.id   AF-A0AAD5LQJ4-F1
#
_cell.length_a   1.000
_cell.length_b   1.000
_cell.length_c   1.000
_cell.angle_alpha   90.00
_cell.angle_beta   90.00
_cell.angle_gamma   90.00
#
_symmetry.space_group_name_H-M   'P 1'
#
loop_
_entity.id
_entity.type
_entity.pdbx_description
1 polymer ?
#
loop_
_entity_poly.entity_id
_entity_poly.type
_entity_poly.pdbx_seq_one_letter_code
_entity_poly.pdbx_strand_id
1 'polypeptide(L)'
;MALVAAALASVIAVDAVDVTFHNECDRNMVLFDGKANQTRIVKGGHVTHQLLPGDIRSYRSGMGNQATLAEFSIKEDMSWFDISIIPTGVMKGPGRCSSLEDCKNVTGGTGFNVPMKIIPHGPEDLLSERCRTLICLEDGCLDAYHYPDHPGKTHCCPPEMKFSVIFCATNSSGEGSDGWEGTDESGLAPTNLTTAALTPAPPTGSPVFVTNGSASSDSSSAAVTVAAIMGGFVVLAVAAMLYRRYRSNRLAHFRGRRSSSLIFDMRDDAML
;
A
#
# COMPACT_ATOMS: atom_id res chain seq x y z
N MET A 1 44.12 -3.82 -25.36
CA MET A 1 42.99 -2.98 -24.93
C MET A 1 42.01 -3.86 -24.19
N ALA A 2 41.55 -3.48 -23.00
CA ALA A 2 40.48 -4.19 -22.30
C ALA A 2 39.26 -3.26 -22.22
N LEU A 3 38.13 -3.68 -22.82
CA LEU A 3 36.86 -3.00 -22.59
C LEU A 3 36.31 -3.44 -21.23
N VAL A 4 36.20 -2.50 -20.29
CA VAL A 4 35.40 -2.69 -19.08
C VAL A 4 33.96 -2.33 -19.43
N ALA A 5 33.12 -3.33 -19.64
CA ALA A 5 31.70 -3.13 -19.85
C ALA A 5 31.02 -2.84 -18.49
N ALA A 6 30.73 -1.58 -18.21
CA ALA A 6 29.94 -1.19 -17.04
C ALA A 6 28.47 -1.58 -17.26
N ALA A 7 28.04 -2.71 -16.70
CA ALA A 7 26.65 -3.11 -16.68
C ALA A 7 25.87 -2.22 -15.70
N LEU A 8 25.12 -1.25 -16.22
CA LEU A 8 24.15 -0.48 -15.45
C LEU A 8 23.01 -1.42 -15.04
N ALA A 9 23.00 -1.84 -13.78
CA ALA A 9 21.88 -2.58 -13.21
C ALA A 9 20.69 -1.61 -13.04
N SER A 10 19.72 -1.70 -13.94
CA SER A 10 18.45 -0.99 -13.83
C SER A 10 17.69 -1.49 -12.60
N VAL A 11 17.73 -0.72 -11.50
CA VAL A 11 16.86 -0.97 -10.35
C VAL A 11 15.43 -0.67 -10.80
N ILE A 12 14.66 -1.72 -11.09
CA ILE A 12 13.23 -1.60 -11.33
C ILE A 12 12.60 -1.28 -9.98
N ALA A 13 12.26 -0.01 -9.77
CA ALA A 13 11.44 0.38 -8.63
C ALA A 13 10.08 -0.30 -8.77
N VAL A 14 9.77 -1.20 -7.84
CA VAL A 14 8.43 -1.76 -7.69
C VAL A 14 7.62 -0.70 -6.96
N ASP A 15 6.67 -0.07 -7.66
CA ASP A 15 5.83 0.96 -7.07
C ASP A 15 4.86 0.32 -6.08
N ALA A 16 4.84 0.86 -4.86
CA ALA A 16 4.05 0.32 -3.76
C ALA A 16 2.84 1.22 -3.49
N VAL A 17 1.70 0.61 -3.23
CA VAL A 17 0.45 1.34 -2.97
C VAL A 17 0.39 1.70 -1.49
N ASP A 18 0.45 3.00 -1.20
CA ASP A 18 0.27 3.52 0.16
C ASP A 18 -1.21 3.41 0.59
N VAL A 19 -1.46 2.70 1.69
CA VAL A 19 -2.76 2.65 2.36
C VAL A 19 -2.60 3.18 3.79
N THR A 20 -3.20 4.33 4.08
CA THR A 20 -3.15 5.00 5.38
C THR A 20 -4.41 4.69 6.18
N PHE A 21 -4.25 4.03 7.32
CA PHE A 21 -5.34 3.63 8.20
C PHE A 21 -5.48 4.64 9.34
N HIS A 22 -6.64 5.29 9.43
CA HIS A 22 -6.96 6.30 10.44
C HIS A 22 -7.91 5.73 11.49
N ASN A 23 -7.66 6.03 12.76
CA ASN A 23 -8.51 5.61 13.88
C ASN A 23 -9.30 6.80 14.45
N GLU A 24 -10.51 7.04 13.94
CA GLU A 24 -11.43 8.04 14.47
C GLU A 24 -12.30 7.50 15.62
N CYS A 25 -12.11 6.24 16.04
CA CYS A 25 -12.84 5.68 17.16
C CYS A 25 -12.55 6.44 18.46
N ASP A 26 -13.49 6.42 19.39
CA ASP A 26 -13.37 7.06 20.70
C ASP A 26 -12.30 6.43 21.63
N ARG A 27 -11.64 5.38 21.15
CA ARG A 27 -10.74 4.45 21.85
C ARG A 27 -9.53 4.09 20.99
N ASN A 28 -8.49 3.54 21.63
CA ASN A 28 -7.37 2.91 20.91
C ASN A 28 -7.85 1.65 20.17
N MET A 29 -7.32 1.44 18.97
CA MET A 29 -7.66 0.33 18.08
C MET A 29 -6.46 -0.59 17.86
N VAL A 30 -6.74 -1.85 17.52
CA VAL A 30 -5.76 -2.76 16.91
C VAL A 30 -6.19 -2.94 15.46
N LEU A 31 -5.35 -2.52 14.52
CA LEU A 31 -5.47 -2.86 13.11
C LEU A 31 -4.93 -4.28 12.92
N PHE A 32 -5.78 -5.19 12.46
CA PHE A 32 -5.40 -6.55 12.07
C PHE A 32 -5.37 -6.63 10.54
N ASP A 33 -4.35 -7.28 9.97
CA ASP A 33 -4.08 -7.28 8.51
C ASP A 33 -4.69 -8.46 7.74
N GLY A 34 -5.48 -9.29 8.42
CA GLY A 34 -6.05 -10.52 7.87
C GLY A 34 -5.10 -11.72 7.94
N LYS A 35 -3.88 -11.56 8.48
CA LYS A 35 -2.90 -12.64 8.67
C LYS A 35 -2.59 -12.86 10.15
N ALA A 36 -1.47 -12.32 10.63
CA ALA A 36 -1.06 -12.44 12.03
C ALA A 36 -0.58 -11.10 12.61
N ASN A 37 -0.45 -10.06 11.78
CA ASN A 37 0.12 -8.79 12.21
C ASN A 37 -0.94 -7.93 12.91
N GLN A 38 -0.50 -7.24 13.97
CA GLN A 38 -1.35 -6.41 14.80
C GLN A 38 -0.64 -5.08 15.05
N THR A 39 -1.19 -4.01 14.46
CA THR A 39 -0.67 -2.65 14.64
C THR A 39 -1.59 -1.89 15.58
N ARG A 40 -1.08 -1.40 16.71
CA ARG A 40 -1.86 -0.53 17.60
C ARG A 40 -1.93 0.87 17.00
N ILE A 41 -3.14 1.36 16.78
CA ILE A 41 -3.39 2.75 16.39
C ILE A 41 -4.05 3.45 17.59
N VAL A 42 -3.44 4.54 18.07
CA VAL A 42 -4.03 5.34 19.15
C VAL A 42 -5.29 6.08 18.68
N LYS A 43 -6.13 6.54 19.60
CA LYS A 43 -7.27 7.43 19.26
C LYS A 43 -6.78 8.65 18.48
N GLY A 44 -7.37 8.93 17.33
CA GLY A 44 -6.98 10.03 16.43
C GLY A 44 -5.64 9.81 15.71
N GLY A 45 -4.99 8.66 15.90
CA GLY A 45 -3.75 8.31 15.22
C GLY A 45 -3.99 7.65 13.87
N HIS A 46 -2.91 7.48 13.11
CA HIS A 46 -2.89 6.76 11.85
C HIS A 46 -1.64 5.89 11.71
N VAL A 47 -1.64 5.00 10.71
CA VAL A 47 -0.44 4.29 10.23
C VAL A 47 -0.55 4.05 8.73
N THR A 48 0.55 4.14 8.00
CA THR A 48 0.59 3.80 6.56
C THR A 48 1.24 2.44 6.36
N HIS A 49 0.60 1.57 5.58
CA HIS A 49 1.22 0.36 5.05
C HIS A 49 1.46 0.53 3.55
N GLN A 50 2.60 0.05 3.09
CA GLN A 50 2.91 -0.10 1.66
C GLN A 50 2.50 -1.51 1.22
N LEU A 51 1.67 -1.60 0.18
CA LEU A 51 1.26 -2.86 -0.43
C LEU A 51 1.95 -3.03 -1.79
N LEU A 52 2.63 -4.16 -1.99
CA LEU A 52 3.36 -4.45 -3.21
C LEU A 52 2.46 -5.17 -4.24
N PRO A 53 2.76 -5.13 -5.55
CA PRO A 53 2.14 -6.00 -6.54
C PRO A 53 2.18 -7.48 -6.11
N GLY A 54 1.02 -8.13 -6.11
CA GLY A 54 0.82 -9.48 -5.57
C GLY A 54 0.33 -9.51 -4.13
N ASP A 55 0.35 -8.39 -3.39
CA ASP A 55 -0.23 -8.34 -2.05
C ASP A 55 -1.76 -8.41 -2.10
N ILE A 56 -2.28 -9.23 -1.20
CA ILE A 56 -3.69 -9.35 -0.91
C ILE A 56 -3.87 -9.32 0.61
N ARG A 57 -4.80 -8.49 1.11
CA ARG A 57 -5.01 -8.19 2.54
C ARG A 57 -6.47 -7.88 2.82
N SER A 58 -6.90 -8.17 4.06
CA SER A 58 -8.24 -7.87 4.55
C SER A 58 -8.13 -7.24 5.95
N TYR A 59 -8.23 -5.92 6.00
CA TYR A 59 -7.95 -5.11 7.19
C TYR A 59 -9.18 -4.91 8.05
N ARG A 60 -9.04 -5.06 9.37
CA ARG A 60 -10.16 -4.88 10.31
C ARG A 60 -9.77 -4.28 11.66
N SER A 61 -10.76 -3.70 12.33
CA SER A 61 -10.66 -3.22 13.70
C SER A 61 -10.82 -4.39 14.69
N GLY A 62 -9.73 -4.77 15.33
CA GLY A 62 -9.64 -5.90 16.27
C GLY A 62 -9.50 -7.25 15.57
N MET A 63 -9.16 -8.28 16.35
CA MET A 63 -8.90 -9.63 15.81
C MET A 63 -10.17 -10.42 15.47
N GLY A 64 -11.31 -10.07 16.06
CA GLY A 64 -12.57 -10.83 15.92
C GLY A 64 -13.06 -10.90 14.47
N ASN A 65 -13.59 -12.06 14.07
CA ASN A 65 -14.06 -12.31 12.71
C ASN A 65 -15.41 -11.65 12.39
N GLN A 66 -16.10 -11.14 13.42
CA GLN A 66 -17.26 -10.24 13.27
C GLN A 66 -16.76 -8.81 13.10
N ALA A 67 -16.44 -8.42 11.86
CA ALA A 67 -15.87 -7.11 11.60
C ALA A 67 -16.12 -6.61 10.19
N THR A 68 -16.30 -5.29 10.09
CA THR A 68 -16.22 -4.55 8.83
C THR A 68 -14.80 -4.66 8.29
N LEU A 69 -14.64 -5.18 7.07
CA LEU A 69 -13.34 -5.43 6.43
C LEU A 69 -13.07 -4.38 5.33
N ALA A 70 -11.83 -3.89 5.25
CA ALA A 70 -11.30 -3.19 4.10
C ALA A 70 -10.40 -4.15 3.32
N GLU A 71 -10.86 -4.62 2.17
CA GLU A 71 -10.19 -5.66 1.38
C GLU A 71 -9.40 -5.02 0.23
N PHE A 72 -8.17 -5.47 0.01
CA PHE A 72 -7.27 -4.94 -1.04
C PHE A 72 -6.58 -6.07 -1.80
N SER A 73 -6.53 -5.96 -3.13
CA SER A 73 -5.70 -6.78 -4.01
C SER A 73 -4.91 -5.91 -4.98
N ILE A 74 -3.59 -5.85 -4.78
CA ILE A 74 -2.69 -5.03 -5.58
C ILE A 74 -2.10 -5.89 -6.71
N LYS A 75 -2.24 -5.41 -7.94
CA LYS A 75 -1.61 -5.98 -9.14
C LYS A 75 -0.71 -4.92 -9.75
N GLU A 76 0.18 -5.34 -10.65
CA GLU A 76 1.12 -4.44 -11.36
C GLU A 76 0.45 -3.27 -12.10
N ASP A 77 -0.87 -3.32 -12.30
CA ASP A 77 -1.61 -2.38 -13.11
C ASP A 77 -2.88 -1.80 -12.51
N MET A 78 -3.34 -2.33 -11.38
CA MET A 78 -4.59 -1.93 -10.75
C MET A 78 -4.59 -2.28 -9.26
N SER A 79 -5.05 -1.33 -8.45
CA SER A 79 -5.38 -1.53 -7.05
C SER A 79 -6.87 -1.86 -6.94
N TRP A 80 -7.19 -3.12 -6.67
CA TRP A 80 -8.57 -3.57 -6.43
C TRP A 80 -8.89 -3.44 -4.95
N PHE A 81 -10.09 -2.99 -4.61
CA PHE A 81 -10.50 -2.77 -3.24
C PHE A 81 -12.01 -2.85 -3.06
N ASP A 82 -12.46 -3.24 -1.87
CA ASP A 82 -13.85 -3.16 -1.45
C ASP A 82 -14.02 -3.14 0.07
N ILE A 83 -15.26 -2.88 0.52
CA ILE A 83 -15.67 -3.08 1.91
C ILE A 83 -16.48 -4.38 1.98
N SER A 84 -16.26 -5.18 3.01
CA SER A 84 -17.04 -6.39 3.26
C SER A 84 -17.61 -6.39 4.67
N ILE A 85 -18.90 -6.74 4.77
CA ILE A 85 -19.63 -7.00 6.02
C ILE A 85 -20.24 -8.40 6.00
N ILE A 86 -19.70 -9.31 5.18
CA ILE A 86 -20.23 -10.68 5.08
C ILE A 86 -20.15 -11.34 6.46
N PRO A 87 -21.29 -11.78 7.04
CA PRO A 87 -21.29 -12.50 8.29
C PRO A 87 -20.42 -13.75 8.21
N THR A 88 -19.51 -13.89 9.18
CA THR A 88 -18.76 -15.12 9.48
C THR A 88 -19.28 -15.66 10.81
N GLY A 89 -18.82 -16.80 11.32
CA GLY A 89 -19.23 -17.18 12.69
C GLY A 89 -18.70 -18.50 13.18
N VAL A 90 -19.06 -18.83 14.42
CA VAL A 90 -18.64 -20.08 15.09
C VAL A 90 -19.33 -21.34 14.55
N MET A 91 -20.36 -21.18 13.71
CA MET A 91 -21.09 -22.32 13.13
C MET A 91 -20.39 -22.80 11.85
N LYS A 92 -20.33 -21.93 10.84
CA LYS A 92 -19.75 -22.17 9.50
C LYS A 92 -19.33 -20.82 8.90
N GLY A 93 -18.46 -20.84 7.90
CA GLY A 93 -18.28 -19.72 6.98
C GLY A 93 -19.56 -19.47 6.14
N PRO A 94 -19.65 -18.33 5.44
CA PRO A 94 -20.85 -17.91 4.69
C PRO A 94 -21.26 -18.88 3.57
N GLY A 95 -20.31 -19.64 3.01
CA GLY A 95 -20.59 -20.63 1.97
C GLY A 95 -21.24 -20.00 0.73
N ARG A 96 -22.49 -20.40 0.44
CA ARG A 96 -23.28 -19.89 -0.69
C ARG A 96 -24.54 -19.11 -0.26
N CYS A 97 -24.52 -18.47 0.90
CA CYS A 97 -25.60 -17.56 1.31
C CYS A 97 -25.76 -16.42 0.28
N SER A 98 -26.99 -15.93 0.16
CA SER A 98 -27.48 -15.13 -0.98
C SER A 98 -28.02 -13.74 -0.59
N SER A 99 -28.11 -13.46 0.71
CA SER A 99 -28.47 -12.16 1.27
C SER A 99 -27.78 -11.96 2.62
N LEU A 100 -27.76 -10.73 3.14
CA LEU A 100 -27.19 -10.44 4.47
C LEU A 100 -27.85 -11.29 5.57
N GLU A 101 -29.18 -11.34 5.57
CA GLU A 101 -29.97 -12.09 6.56
C GLU A 101 -29.74 -13.60 6.45
N ASP A 102 -29.67 -14.13 5.23
CA ASP A 102 -29.32 -15.53 4.96
C ASP A 102 -27.93 -15.87 5.51
N CYS A 103 -26.93 -15.01 5.27
CA CYS A 103 -25.58 -15.20 5.83
C CYS A 103 -25.57 -15.12 7.37
N LYS A 104 -26.33 -14.21 8.00
CA LYS A 104 -26.47 -14.15 9.47
C LYS A 104 -27.08 -15.45 10.02
N ASN A 105 -28.12 -15.96 9.37
CA ASN A 105 -28.78 -17.22 9.74
C ASN A 105 -27.87 -18.46 9.56
N VAL A 106 -27.06 -18.51 8.50
CA VAL A 106 -26.13 -19.62 8.20
C VAL A 106 -24.93 -19.65 9.15
N THR A 107 -24.40 -18.48 9.51
CA THR A 107 -23.13 -18.37 10.26
C THR A 107 -23.31 -18.14 11.76
N GLY A 108 -24.44 -17.57 12.17
CA GLY A 108 -24.71 -17.08 13.53
C GLY A 108 -24.01 -15.77 13.87
N GLY A 109 -23.43 -15.07 12.88
CA GLY A 109 -22.69 -13.82 13.07
C GLY A 109 -23.44 -12.55 12.69
N THR A 110 -22.72 -11.43 12.74
CA THR A 110 -23.19 -10.09 12.36
C THR A 110 -22.48 -9.53 11.14
N GLY A 111 -21.17 -9.79 10.97
CA GLY A 111 -20.35 -9.28 9.86
C GLY A 111 -19.95 -7.79 9.95
N PHE A 112 -20.59 -6.98 10.80
CA PHE A 112 -20.26 -5.56 11.02
C PHE A 112 -19.80 -5.31 12.46
N ASN A 113 -18.86 -4.37 12.66
CA ASN A 113 -18.47 -3.93 14.01
C ASN A 113 -18.19 -2.41 14.15
N VAL A 114 -17.57 -1.77 13.15
CA VAL A 114 -17.31 -0.33 13.16
C VAL A 114 -17.65 0.30 11.81
N PRO A 115 -18.12 1.56 11.79
CA PRO A 115 -18.22 2.37 10.57
C PRO A 115 -16.88 2.46 9.83
N MET A 116 -16.91 2.49 8.51
CA MET A 116 -15.74 2.52 7.66
C MET A 116 -15.94 3.41 6.41
N LYS A 117 -14.89 4.12 6.01
CA LYS A 117 -14.73 4.65 4.64
C LYS A 117 -13.42 4.16 4.02
N ILE A 118 -13.42 3.95 2.71
CA ILE A 118 -12.19 3.82 1.91
C ILE A 118 -12.20 4.96 0.89
N ILE A 119 -11.19 5.84 0.92
CA ILE A 119 -11.08 7.03 0.08
C ILE A 119 -9.83 6.88 -0.81
N PRO A 120 -9.96 6.79 -2.14
CA PRO A 120 -8.83 6.87 -3.05
C PRO A 120 -8.38 8.32 -3.24
N HIS A 121 -7.07 8.53 -3.26
CA HIS A 121 -6.39 9.83 -3.39
C HIS A 121 -5.49 9.84 -4.61
N GLY A 122 -5.58 10.90 -5.41
CA GLY A 122 -4.77 11.12 -6.61
C GLY A 122 -5.43 12.12 -7.56
N PRO A 123 -4.87 12.31 -8.76
CA PRO A 123 -5.43 13.22 -9.77
C PRO A 123 -6.90 12.94 -10.09
N GLU A 124 -7.72 13.98 -10.16
CA GLU A 124 -9.17 13.88 -10.40
C GLU A 124 -9.53 13.13 -11.70
N ASP A 125 -8.68 13.19 -12.72
CA ASP A 125 -8.86 12.51 -14.01
C ASP A 125 -8.70 10.98 -13.93
N LEU A 126 -8.25 10.45 -12.79
CA LEU A 126 -8.15 9.02 -12.50
C LEU A 126 -9.32 8.48 -11.67
N LEU A 127 -10.12 9.38 -11.08
CA LEU A 127 -11.35 9.00 -10.38
C LEU A 127 -12.43 8.54 -11.38
N SER A 128 -13.27 7.60 -10.97
CA SER A 128 -14.34 7.05 -11.81
C SER A 128 -15.38 6.33 -10.95
N GLU A 129 -16.50 5.89 -11.53
CA GLU A 129 -17.48 5.07 -10.78
C GLU A 129 -16.87 3.80 -10.16
N ARG A 130 -15.75 3.30 -10.70
CA ARG A 130 -15.00 2.17 -10.14
C ARG A 130 -13.86 2.61 -9.22
N CYS A 131 -13.29 3.80 -9.39
CA CYS A 131 -12.29 4.40 -8.51
C CYS A 131 -12.91 5.59 -7.76
N ARG A 132 -13.66 5.29 -6.70
CA ARG A 132 -14.41 6.27 -5.88
C ARG A 132 -14.31 5.92 -4.41
N THR A 133 -14.71 6.86 -3.55
CA THR A 133 -14.93 6.60 -2.13
C THR A 133 -16.01 5.54 -1.92
N LEU A 134 -15.74 4.61 -1.00
CA LEU A 134 -16.70 3.63 -0.49
C LEU A 134 -17.08 3.98 0.95
N ILE A 135 -18.37 3.89 1.27
CA ILE A 135 -18.94 4.32 2.54
C ILE A 135 -19.78 3.21 3.16
N CYS A 136 -19.39 2.75 4.35
CA CYS A 136 -20.15 1.79 5.14
C CYS A 136 -20.26 2.24 6.61
N LEU A 137 -21.27 3.05 6.92
CA LEU A 137 -21.43 3.60 8.28
C LEU A 137 -22.30 2.74 9.20
N GLU A 138 -22.99 1.74 8.66
CA GLU A 138 -23.93 0.88 9.38
C GLU A 138 -24.02 -0.52 8.77
N ASP A 139 -24.54 -1.47 9.55
CA ASP A 139 -24.85 -2.83 9.09
C ASP A 139 -25.91 -2.80 7.96
N GLY A 140 -25.63 -3.46 6.84
CA GLY A 140 -26.44 -3.39 5.61
C GLY A 140 -26.10 -2.23 4.67
N CYS A 141 -25.06 -1.44 4.92
CA CYS A 141 -24.60 -0.34 4.07
C CYS A 141 -24.49 -0.67 2.57
N LEU A 142 -24.81 0.29 1.70
CA LEU A 142 -24.91 0.04 0.26
C LEU A 142 -23.59 -0.34 -0.43
N ASP A 143 -22.44 0.17 0.00
CA ASP A 143 -21.17 -0.06 -0.70
C ASP A 143 -20.49 -1.39 -0.38
N ALA A 144 -20.92 -2.12 0.65
CA ALA A 144 -20.24 -3.33 1.09
C ALA A 144 -20.75 -4.62 0.43
N TYR A 145 -19.89 -5.63 0.40
CA TYR A 145 -20.29 -7.03 0.28
C TYR A 145 -21.13 -7.46 1.48
N HIS A 146 -22.33 -7.99 1.22
CA HIS A 146 -23.25 -8.53 2.24
C HIS A 146 -23.28 -10.06 2.29
N TYR A 147 -22.95 -10.67 1.16
CA TYR A 147 -22.88 -12.11 0.92
C TYR A 147 -21.82 -12.36 -0.18
N PRO A 148 -21.26 -13.58 -0.31
CA PRO A 148 -20.12 -13.79 -1.20
C PRO A 148 -20.38 -13.36 -2.66
N ASP A 149 -21.43 -13.89 -3.28
CA ASP A 149 -21.77 -13.66 -4.70
C ASP A 149 -22.40 -12.25 -4.98
N HIS A 150 -22.27 -11.25 -4.09
CA HIS A 150 -22.90 -9.93 -4.26
C HIS A 150 -22.30 -9.18 -5.47
N PRO A 151 -23.08 -8.90 -6.54
CA PRO A 151 -22.54 -8.26 -7.73
C PRO A 151 -22.18 -6.79 -7.49
N GLY A 152 -21.12 -6.34 -8.18
CA GLY A 152 -20.80 -4.91 -8.31
C GLY A 152 -20.12 -4.24 -7.11
N LYS A 153 -19.70 -5.00 -6.09
CA LYS A 153 -19.06 -4.44 -4.88
C LYS A 153 -17.55 -4.26 -4.98
N THR A 154 -16.84 -5.03 -5.81
CA THR A 154 -15.41 -4.77 -6.04
C THR A 154 -15.17 -3.52 -6.88
N HIS A 155 -14.44 -2.58 -6.28
CA HIS A 155 -13.94 -1.35 -6.88
C HIS A 155 -12.47 -1.49 -7.28
N CYS A 156 -11.98 -0.55 -8.10
CA CYS A 156 -10.62 -0.58 -8.60
C CYS A 156 -10.13 0.77 -9.10
N CYS A 157 -8.87 1.08 -8.82
CA CYS A 157 -8.16 2.27 -9.22
C CYS A 157 -6.90 1.94 -10.03
N PRO A 158 -6.35 2.91 -10.81
CA PRO A 158 -4.98 2.86 -11.29
C PRO A 158 -3.97 2.68 -10.15
N PRO A 159 -2.76 2.14 -10.43
CA PRO A 159 -1.79 1.79 -9.39
C PRO A 159 -1.14 3.02 -8.74
N GLU A 160 -1.21 4.18 -9.41
CA GLU A 160 -0.67 5.44 -8.88
C GLU A 160 -1.57 6.11 -7.81
N MET A 161 -2.74 5.53 -7.54
CA MET A 161 -3.66 6.01 -6.51
C MET A 161 -3.26 5.52 -5.12
N LYS A 162 -3.30 6.43 -4.14
CA LYS A 162 -3.11 6.13 -2.72
C LYS A 162 -4.46 6.00 -2.02
N PHE A 163 -4.50 5.46 -0.80
CA PHE A 163 -5.77 5.23 -0.10
C PHE A 163 -5.74 5.70 1.34
N SER A 164 -6.87 6.22 1.82
CA SER A 164 -7.17 6.33 3.26
C SER A 164 -8.29 5.37 3.63
N VAL A 165 -8.08 4.57 4.67
CA VAL A 165 -9.10 3.73 5.31
C VAL A 165 -9.40 4.33 6.67
N ILE A 166 -10.63 4.80 6.88
CA ILE A 166 -11.02 5.47 8.13
C ILE A 166 -11.93 4.54 8.92
N PHE A 167 -11.49 4.15 10.13
CA PHE A 167 -12.28 3.35 11.07
C PHE A 167 -13.05 4.24 12.05
N CYS A 168 -14.27 3.82 12.39
CA CYS A 168 -15.28 4.61 13.08
C CYS A 168 -15.62 5.92 12.35
N ALA A 169 -15.59 5.88 11.01
CA ALA A 169 -15.94 7.01 10.16
C ALA A 169 -17.38 7.52 10.40
N THR A 170 -17.57 8.78 10.06
CA THR A 170 -18.83 9.53 10.05
C THR A 170 -19.07 10.13 8.66
N ASN A 171 -20.19 10.80 8.43
CA ASN A 171 -20.42 11.51 7.16
C ASN A 171 -19.31 12.54 6.86
N SER A 172 -18.87 13.31 7.86
CA SER A 172 -17.79 14.31 7.73
C SER A 172 -16.36 13.76 7.67
N SER A 173 -16.17 12.46 7.94
CA SER A 173 -14.81 11.88 7.99
C SER A 173 -14.18 11.85 6.60
N GLY A 174 -12.96 12.38 6.49
CA GLY A 174 -12.25 12.57 5.22
C GLY A 174 -12.72 13.77 4.38
N GLU A 175 -13.70 14.55 4.84
CA GLU A 175 -14.11 15.81 4.20
C GLU A 175 -13.25 16.97 4.74
N GLY A 176 -11.96 16.98 4.41
CA GLY A 176 -11.03 17.98 4.95
C GLY A 176 -9.63 18.02 4.33
N SER A 177 -9.37 19.10 3.59
CA SER A 177 -8.08 19.59 3.08
C SER A 177 -7.24 18.70 2.16
N ASP A 178 -7.04 19.19 0.93
CA ASP A 178 -6.07 18.74 -0.07
C ASP A 178 -4.61 19.02 0.35
N GLY A 179 -4.18 18.35 1.42
CA GLY A 179 -2.92 18.60 2.12
C GLY A 179 -2.08 17.34 2.32
N TRP A 180 -1.75 16.62 1.24
CA TRP A 180 -0.61 15.70 1.27
C TRP A 180 0.69 16.53 1.25
N GLU A 181 0.99 17.23 2.35
CA GLU A 181 2.36 17.62 2.67
C GLU A 181 3.04 16.42 3.34
N GLY A 182 4.00 15.83 2.63
CA GLY A 182 4.83 14.78 3.19
C GLY A 182 5.82 15.36 4.18
N THR A 183 5.50 15.32 5.47
CA THR A 183 6.48 15.53 6.55
C THR A 183 7.02 14.18 7.02
N ASP A 184 8.19 13.81 6.50
CA ASP A 184 9.05 12.78 7.11
C ASP A 184 9.53 13.26 8.49
N GLU A 185 8.75 13.02 9.54
CA GLU A 185 9.22 13.20 10.92
C GLU A 185 9.64 11.84 11.51
N SER A 186 10.94 11.55 11.41
CA SER A 186 11.56 10.43 12.12
C SER A 186 11.49 10.67 13.63
N GLY A 187 10.43 10.14 14.26
CA GLY A 187 10.29 10.10 15.71
C GLY A 187 11.50 9.41 16.37
N LEU A 188 12.21 10.16 17.21
CA LEU A 188 13.39 9.69 17.94
C LEU A 188 13.07 8.47 18.81
N ALA A 189 13.85 7.39 18.63
CA ALA A 189 13.73 6.21 19.48
C ALA A 189 14.11 6.51 20.94
N PRO A 190 13.36 6.01 21.94
CA PRO A 190 13.67 6.26 23.34
C PRO A 190 14.95 5.54 23.77
N THR A 191 15.81 6.29 24.45
CA THR A 191 17.07 5.79 25.02
C THR A 191 16.80 4.77 26.13
N ASN A 192 17.54 3.66 26.15
CA ASN A 192 17.66 2.83 27.35
C ASN A 192 19.14 2.55 27.63
N LEU A 193 19.62 3.03 28.79
CA LEU A 193 20.97 2.75 29.29
C LEU A 193 21.01 1.36 29.94
N THR A 194 22.02 0.57 29.63
CA THR A 194 22.61 -0.34 30.63
C THR A 194 24.13 -0.41 30.48
N THR A 195 24.84 -0.10 31.55
CA THR A 195 26.31 -0.03 31.64
C THR A 195 26.93 -1.37 32.00
N ALA A 196 28.06 -1.75 31.38
CA ALA A 196 29.00 -2.73 31.92
C ALA A 196 30.46 -2.47 31.45
N ALA A 197 31.43 -2.54 32.36
CA ALA A 197 32.83 -2.13 32.20
C ALA A 197 33.70 -2.90 33.23
N LEU A 198 34.98 -3.24 33.07
CA LEU A 198 36.01 -3.14 32.00
C LEU A 198 36.65 -4.55 31.81
N THR A 199 37.76 -4.86 31.11
CA THR A 199 39.19 -4.45 31.26
C THR A 199 40.05 -5.44 30.39
N PRO A 200 41.42 -5.38 30.34
CA PRO A 200 42.25 -4.72 29.32
C PRO A 200 42.96 -5.67 28.29
N ALA A 201 43.72 -5.05 27.36
CA ALA A 201 44.66 -5.67 26.40
C ALA A 201 46.02 -6.07 27.06
N PRO A 202 47.14 -6.52 26.40
CA PRO A 202 47.85 -5.84 25.27
C PRO A 202 48.60 -6.81 24.27
N PRO A 203 49.79 -6.54 23.67
CA PRO A 203 49.87 -6.16 22.23
C PRO A 203 50.98 -6.80 21.36
N THR A 204 50.81 -6.79 20.02
CA THR A 204 51.90 -6.82 18.99
C THR A 204 51.29 -6.57 17.61
N GLY A 205 51.91 -5.90 16.63
CA GLY A 205 53.14 -5.10 16.57
C GLY A 205 53.37 -4.67 15.11
N SER A 206 53.66 -3.40 14.83
CA SER A 206 53.90 -2.92 13.44
C SER A 206 55.26 -3.38 12.90
N PRO A 207 55.44 -3.32 11.55
CA PRO A 207 56.44 -2.35 11.09
C PRO A 207 56.00 -1.47 9.91
N VAL A 208 56.68 -0.33 9.83
CA VAL A 208 56.56 0.72 8.81
C VAL A 208 57.28 0.33 7.52
N PHE A 209 56.79 0.80 6.36
CA PHE A 209 57.66 1.03 5.20
C PHE A 209 57.46 2.42 4.58
N VAL A 210 58.50 2.88 3.88
CA VAL A 210 58.87 4.30 3.73
C VAL A 210 58.44 4.89 2.39
N THR A 211 58.22 6.21 2.39
CA THR A 211 57.90 7.09 1.25
C THR A 211 59.04 7.30 0.26
N ASN A 212 58.73 7.31 -1.04
CA ASN A 212 59.30 8.17 -2.10
C ASN A 212 58.64 7.78 -3.45
N GLY A 213 58.37 8.66 -4.41
CA GLY A 213 58.43 10.13 -4.40
C GLY A 213 58.11 10.72 -5.78
N SER A 214 57.46 11.88 -5.78
CA SER A 214 57.57 12.99 -6.75
C SER A 214 57.23 12.86 -8.25
N ALA A 215 56.43 13.86 -8.66
CA ALA A 215 56.59 14.74 -9.83
C ALA A 215 55.80 14.49 -11.15
N SER A 216 55.10 15.57 -11.55
CA SER A 216 54.79 16.01 -12.93
C SER A 216 53.87 15.13 -13.81
N SER A 217 53.02 15.68 -14.69
CA SER A 217 52.77 17.09 -15.07
C SER A 217 51.40 17.26 -15.73
N ASP A 218 50.90 18.50 -15.67
CA ASP A 218 49.98 19.21 -16.58
C ASP A 218 49.44 18.47 -17.82
N SER A 219 48.14 18.59 -18.07
CA SER A 219 47.63 19.59 -19.04
C SER A 219 46.11 19.48 -19.27
N SER A 220 45.49 20.62 -19.58
CA SER A 220 44.05 20.73 -19.85
C SER A 220 43.67 20.29 -21.26
N SER A 221 42.48 19.71 -21.41
CA SER A 221 41.70 19.84 -22.65
C SER A 221 40.19 19.85 -22.36
N ALA A 222 39.63 21.05 -22.23
CA ALA A 222 38.20 21.26 -22.15
C ALA A 222 37.57 21.11 -23.56
N ALA A 223 37.26 19.88 -23.97
CA ALA A 223 36.46 19.61 -25.17
C ALA A 223 35.86 18.20 -25.15
N VAL A 224 34.64 18.05 -24.62
CA VAL A 224 33.45 17.35 -25.20
C VAL A 224 32.36 17.38 -24.10
N THR A 225 31.58 18.46 -24.00
CA THR A 225 30.47 18.53 -23.03
C THR A 225 29.30 19.43 -23.49
N VAL A 226 28.95 19.36 -24.79
CA VAL A 226 27.76 20.05 -25.33
C VAL A 226 26.82 19.10 -26.08
N ALA A 227 27.31 17.98 -26.62
CA ALA A 227 26.48 17.00 -27.35
C ALA A 227 25.66 16.05 -26.44
N ALA A 228 26.09 15.81 -25.20
CA ALA A 228 25.46 14.81 -24.31
C ALA A 228 24.13 15.29 -23.70
N ILE A 229 23.96 16.60 -23.50
CA ILE A 229 22.79 17.16 -22.80
C ILE A 229 21.54 17.05 -23.68
N MET A 230 21.62 17.43 -24.96
CA MET A 230 20.49 17.39 -25.88
C MET A 230 20.00 15.95 -26.16
N GLY A 231 20.92 14.98 -26.25
CA GLY A 231 20.57 13.56 -26.43
C GLY A 231 19.79 12.98 -25.25
N GLY A 232 20.21 13.28 -24.01
CA GLY A 232 19.53 12.83 -22.79
C GLY A 232 18.10 13.37 -22.69
N PHE A 233 17.90 14.67 -22.94
CA PHE A 233 16.55 15.26 -22.90
C PHE A 233 15.61 14.70 -23.96
N VAL A 234 16.09 14.44 -25.20
CA VAL A 234 15.26 13.84 -26.24
C VAL A 234 14.86 12.40 -25.88
N VAL A 235 15.78 11.59 -25.36
CA VAL A 235 15.46 10.21 -24.93
C VAL A 235 14.46 10.20 -23.77
N LEU A 236 14.63 11.06 -22.76
CA LEU A 236 13.70 11.17 -21.64
C LEU A 236 12.31 11.69 -22.08
N ALA A 237 12.26 12.68 -22.97
CA ALA A 237 11.01 13.21 -23.50
C ALA A 237 10.27 12.16 -24.35
N VAL A 238 10.97 11.40 -25.19
CA VAL A 238 10.40 10.29 -25.97
C VAL A 238 9.91 9.18 -25.04
N ALA A 239 10.68 8.79 -24.02
CA ALA A 239 10.26 7.79 -23.03
C ALA A 239 8.99 8.24 -22.29
N ALA A 240 8.92 9.51 -21.83
CA ALA A 240 7.75 10.06 -21.17
C ALA A 240 6.52 10.14 -22.10
N MET A 241 6.70 10.50 -23.37
CA MET A 241 5.61 10.50 -24.37
C MET A 241 5.12 9.08 -24.69
N LEU A 242 6.02 8.11 -24.83
CA LEU A 242 5.67 6.70 -25.05
C LEU A 242 4.96 6.11 -23.82
N TYR A 243 5.42 6.42 -22.61
CA TYR A 243 4.78 6.03 -21.36
C TYR A 243 3.36 6.63 -21.24
N ARG A 244 3.19 7.94 -21.50
CA ARG A 244 1.85 8.58 -21.53
C ARG A 244 0.93 7.96 -22.58
N ARG A 245 1.44 7.66 -23.79
CA ARG A 245 0.65 7.03 -24.85
C ARG A 245 0.28 5.57 -24.52
N TYR A 246 1.19 4.83 -23.90
CA TYR A 246 0.94 3.50 -23.36
C TYR A 246 -0.15 3.54 -22.28
N ARG A 247 -0.02 4.44 -21.28
CA ARG A 247 -1.01 4.67 -20.22
C ARG A 247 -2.41 4.96 -20.78
N SER A 248 -2.50 5.91 -21.72
CA SER A 248 -3.76 6.26 -22.40
C SER A 248 -4.38 5.09 -23.17
N ASN A 249 -3.57 4.30 -23.90
CA ASN A 249 -4.07 3.13 -24.63
C ASN A 249 -4.49 1.99 -23.70
N ARG A 250 -3.81 1.82 -22.56
CA ARG A 250 -4.11 0.78 -21.57
C ARG A 250 -5.45 1.05 -20.88
N LEU A 251 -5.67 2.29 -20.42
CA LEU A 251 -6.93 2.73 -19.79
C LEU A 251 -8.15 2.51 -20.73
N ALA A 252 -8.00 2.80 -22.02
CA ALA A 252 -9.05 2.57 -23.02
C ALA A 252 -9.45 1.08 -23.16
N HIS A 253 -8.50 0.16 -22.97
CA HIS A 253 -8.75 -1.29 -23.12
C HIS A 253 -9.48 -1.92 -21.92
N PHE A 254 -9.48 -1.27 -20.75
CA PHE A 254 -10.03 -1.82 -19.50
C PHE A 254 -11.55 -1.70 -19.33
N ARG A 255 -12.25 -1.01 -20.24
CA ARG A 255 -13.73 -0.90 -20.21
C ARG A 255 -14.49 -2.24 -20.36
N GLY A 256 -13.80 -3.37 -20.56
CA GLY A 256 -14.42 -4.64 -20.98
C GLY A 256 -14.06 -5.93 -20.23
N ARG A 257 -13.26 -5.94 -19.15
CA ARG A 257 -12.92 -7.19 -18.41
C ARG A 257 -13.45 -7.23 -16.98
N ARG A 258 -14.39 -8.15 -16.71
CA ARG A 258 -14.74 -8.61 -15.36
C ARG A 258 -13.70 -9.63 -14.89
N SER A 259 -13.07 -9.39 -13.73
CA SER A 259 -12.11 -10.30 -13.09
C SER A 259 -12.59 -10.62 -11.66
N SER A 260 -13.79 -11.17 -11.55
CA SER A 260 -14.43 -11.45 -10.26
C SER A 260 -13.93 -12.70 -9.55
N SER A 261 -13.15 -13.59 -10.18
CA SER A 261 -12.79 -14.88 -9.58
C SER A 261 -11.67 -14.83 -8.52
N LEU A 262 -10.70 -13.92 -8.67
CA LEU A 262 -9.49 -13.94 -7.83
C LEU A 262 -9.68 -13.37 -6.41
N ILE A 263 -10.78 -12.67 -6.14
CA ILE A 263 -11.15 -12.21 -4.79
C ILE A 263 -11.97 -13.28 -4.05
N PHE A 264 -12.55 -14.26 -4.76
CA PHE A 264 -13.33 -15.33 -4.13
C PHE A 264 -12.45 -16.41 -3.52
N ASP A 265 -11.35 -16.81 -4.17
CA ASP A 265 -10.40 -17.80 -3.61
C ASP A 265 -9.85 -17.35 -2.23
N MET A 266 -9.69 -16.04 -2.02
CA MET A 266 -9.26 -15.50 -0.72
C MET A 266 -10.20 -15.85 0.44
N ARG A 267 -11.48 -16.02 0.16
CA ARG A 267 -12.51 -16.17 1.19
C ARG A 267 -12.48 -17.53 1.85
N ASP A 268 -11.83 -18.52 1.24
CA ASP A 268 -11.66 -19.83 1.88
C ASP A 268 -10.36 -19.86 2.73
N ASP A 269 -9.28 -19.20 2.29
CA ASP A 269 -8.00 -19.16 3.03
C ASP A 269 -7.99 -18.17 4.22
N ALA A 270 -8.79 -17.09 4.19
CA ALA A 270 -8.87 -16.10 5.27
C ALA A 270 -9.90 -16.46 6.38
N MET A 271 -10.56 -17.61 6.28
CA MET A 271 -11.56 -18.11 7.26
C MET A 271 -10.99 -19.17 8.22
N LEU A 272 -9.69 -19.47 8.15
CA LEU A 272 -8.97 -20.45 8.99
C LEU A 272 -8.07 -19.78 10.03
#